data_AF-A0A927SI54-F1
#
_entry.id   AF-A0A927SI54-F1
#
_cell.length_a   1.000
_cell.length_b   1.000
_cell.length_c   1.000
_cell.angle_alpha   90.00
_cell.angle_beta   90.00
_cell.angle_gamma   90.00
#
_symmetry.space_group_name_H-M   'P 1'
#
loop_
_entity.id
_entity.type
_entity.pdbx_description
1 polymer ?
#
loop_
_entity_poly.entity_id
_entity_poly.type
_entity_poly.pdbx_seq_one_letter_code
_entity_poly.pdbx_strand_id
1 'polypeptide(L)'
;MDGNTYVATKATAMGVVSSTNDFMKVNFNDEVAKIVNQHAAGSVVAAIAAMFPGAGPTICMVAQTTLVYTMYVRMNRALNISLSKNVVKALASAVIANLVSNVGSMILGVVGATVLSFIPGIGNYASSLTMVALGYATVMIAALCYGKALLRMTKAGRNVEQMTEEEIKNAVKEEMDARDLQADVKAFSKAYKQGRKDGTFTGEETVTMED
;
A
#
# COMPACT_ATOMS: atom_id res chain seq x y z
N MET A 1 -23.60 8.84 -14.24
CA MET A 1 -23.14 9.41 -12.96
C MET A 1 -23.16 10.92 -13.15
N ASP A 2 -23.95 11.65 -12.37
CA ASP A 2 -24.05 13.11 -12.52
C ASP A 2 -22.82 13.85 -11.96
N GLY A 3 -22.68 15.13 -12.31
CA GLY A 3 -21.52 15.95 -11.95
C GLY A 3 -21.33 16.15 -10.44
N ASN A 4 -22.42 16.26 -9.66
CA ASN A 4 -22.33 16.44 -8.21
C ASN A 4 -21.87 15.16 -7.50
N THR A 5 -22.38 14.00 -7.94
CA THR A 5 -22.00 12.68 -7.41
C THR A 5 -20.54 12.36 -7.73
N TYR A 6 -20.05 12.81 -8.90
CA TYR A 6 -18.65 12.69 -9.30
C TYR A 6 -17.72 13.50 -8.38
N VAL A 7 -18.03 14.78 -8.16
CA VAL A 7 -17.22 15.69 -7.34
C VAL A 7 -17.15 15.20 -5.88
N ALA A 8 -18.29 14.83 -5.28
CA ALA A 8 -18.33 14.30 -3.92
C ALA A 8 -17.52 13.00 -3.78
N THR A 9 -17.67 12.09 -4.75
CA THR A 9 -16.91 10.84 -4.81
C THR A 9 -15.40 11.08 -4.88
N LYS A 10 -14.96 12.03 -5.71
CA LYS A 10 -13.55 12.40 -5.86
C LYS A 10 -12.99 13.02 -4.59
N ALA A 11 -13.72 13.94 -3.96
CA ALA A 11 -13.30 14.59 -2.72
C ALA A 11 -13.08 13.57 -1.59
N THR A 12 -14.00 12.61 -1.40
CA THR A 12 -13.85 11.56 -0.38
C THR A 12 -12.70 10.61 -0.69
N ALA A 13 -12.53 10.20 -1.94
CA ALA A 13 -11.48 9.25 -2.33
C ALA A 13 -10.08 9.89 -2.27
N MET A 14 -9.91 11.12 -2.75
CA MET A 14 -8.62 11.81 -2.62
C MET A 14 -8.36 12.24 -1.18
N GLY A 15 -9.42 12.50 -0.40
CA GLY A 15 -9.34 12.86 1.02
C GLY A 15 -8.51 11.90 1.86
N VAL A 16 -8.63 10.58 1.64
CA VAL A 16 -7.86 9.58 2.39
C VAL A 16 -6.37 9.57 2.02
N VAL A 17 -6.04 9.89 0.76
CA VAL A 17 -4.66 10.02 0.28
C VAL A 17 -4.02 11.27 0.89
N SER A 18 -4.70 12.41 0.81
CA SER A 18 -4.22 13.66 1.44
C SER A 18 -4.08 13.51 2.95
N SER A 19 -5.03 12.87 3.63
CA SER A 19 -4.93 12.65 5.09
C SER A 19 -3.73 11.77 5.47
N THR A 20 -3.44 10.73 4.70
CA THR A 20 -2.23 9.91 4.90
C THR A 20 -0.97 10.74 4.68
N ASN A 21 -0.93 11.56 3.62
CA ASN A 21 0.21 12.42 3.33
C ASN A 21 0.43 13.48 4.42
N ASP A 22 -0.64 14.14 4.87
CA ASP A 22 -0.58 15.12 5.95
C ASP A 22 -0.11 14.48 7.25
N PHE A 23 -0.63 13.29 7.57
CA PHE A 23 -0.15 12.51 8.72
C PHE A 23 1.35 12.27 8.65
N MET A 24 1.87 11.83 7.49
CA MET A 24 3.30 11.57 7.31
C MET A 24 4.13 12.84 7.46
N LYS A 25 3.72 13.94 6.83
CA LYS A 25 4.45 15.22 6.88
C LYS A 25 4.48 15.80 8.28
N VAL A 26 3.32 15.85 8.94
CA VAL A 26 3.16 16.50 10.24
C VAL A 26 3.89 15.72 11.35
N ASN A 27 3.86 14.39 11.30
CA ASN A 27 4.44 13.58 12.38
C ASN A 27 5.88 13.13 12.12
N PHE A 28 6.34 13.23 10.87
CA PHE A 28 7.69 12.83 10.48
C PHE A 28 8.39 13.96 9.72
N ASN A 29 8.25 13.98 8.39
CA ASN A 29 8.80 15.01 7.50
C ASN A 29 8.26 14.80 6.06
N ASP A 30 8.57 15.75 5.17
CA ASP A 30 8.20 15.68 3.76
C ASP A 30 8.85 14.51 3.00
N GLU A 31 10.04 14.08 3.42
CA GLU A 31 10.75 12.96 2.80
C GLU A 31 10.02 11.63 3.00
N VAL A 32 9.54 11.36 4.21
CA VAL A 32 8.72 10.17 4.51
C VAL A 32 7.44 10.16 3.67
N ALA A 33 6.75 11.30 3.57
CA ALA A 33 5.56 11.40 2.72
C ALA A 33 5.90 11.14 1.25
N LYS A 34 7.02 11.68 0.75
CA LYS A 34 7.50 11.44 -0.62
C LYS A 34 7.80 9.96 -0.86
N ILE A 35 8.50 9.30 0.07
CA ILE A 35 8.81 7.86 0.00
C ILE A 35 7.53 7.05 -0.12
N VAL A 36 6.52 7.31 0.73
CA VAL A 36 5.24 6.59 0.69
C VAL A 36 4.55 6.76 -0.66
N ASN A 37 4.44 7.99 -1.17
CA ASN A 37 3.81 8.24 -2.46
C ASN A 37 4.56 7.58 -3.62
N GLN A 38 5.90 7.60 -3.60
CA GLN A 38 6.71 6.92 -4.62
C GLN A 38 6.43 5.42 -4.63
N HIS A 39 6.44 4.72 -3.49
CA HIS A 39 6.21 3.28 -3.46
C HIS A 39 4.76 2.92 -3.79
N ALA A 40 3.79 3.75 -3.37
CA ALA A 40 2.39 3.57 -3.74
C ALA A 40 2.19 3.71 -5.25
N ALA A 41 2.87 4.68 -5.88
CA ALA A 41 2.90 4.84 -7.33
C ALA A 41 3.63 3.67 -8.02
N GLY A 42 4.76 3.19 -7.48
CA GLY A 42 5.50 2.04 -8.01
C GLY A 42 4.74 0.71 -8.00
N SER A 43 3.66 0.62 -7.22
CA SER A 43 2.76 -0.54 -7.25
C SER A 43 2.17 -0.82 -8.64
N VAL A 44 2.20 0.17 -9.53
CA VAL A 44 1.76 0.10 -10.93
C VAL A 44 2.63 -0.82 -11.77
N VAL A 45 3.96 -0.67 -11.71
CA VAL A 45 4.91 -1.53 -12.46
C VAL A 45 4.78 -2.98 -12.02
N ALA A 46 4.65 -3.20 -10.71
CA ALA A 46 4.46 -4.54 -10.16
C ALA A 46 3.21 -5.22 -10.73
N ALA A 47 2.15 -4.47 -10.99
CA ALA A 47 0.88 -4.98 -11.48
C ALA A 47 0.82 -5.22 -13.00
N ILE A 48 1.85 -4.87 -13.77
CA ILE A 48 2.03 -5.33 -15.16
C ILE A 48 2.12 -6.86 -15.19
N ALA A 49 2.74 -7.46 -14.17
CA ALA A 49 2.84 -8.90 -14.07
C ALA A 49 1.46 -9.59 -13.97
N ALA A 50 0.40 -8.90 -13.51
CA ALA A 50 -0.95 -9.47 -13.43
C ALA A 50 -1.58 -9.74 -14.81
N MET A 51 -0.97 -9.26 -15.89
CA MET A 51 -1.38 -9.60 -17.25
C MET A 51 -0.98 -11.03 -17.64
N PHE A 52 -0.05 -11.66 -16.92
CA PHE A 52 0.32 -13.05 -17.17
C PHE A 52 -0.77 -13.99 -16.65
N PRO A 53 -1.39 -14.81 -17.51
CA PRO A 53 -2.47 -15.70 -17.11
C PRO A 53 -2.05 -16.64 -15.97
N GLY A 54 -2.90 -16.77 -14.95
CA GLY A 54 -2.72 -17.68 -13.82
C GLY A 54 -1.68 -17.23 -12.80
N ALA A 55 -0.41 -17.07 -13.20
CA ALA A 55 0.69 -16.76 -12.27
C ALA A 55 0.85 -15.26 -11.96
N GLY A 56 0.30 -14.39 -12.81
CA GLY A 56 0.50 -12.95 -12.74
C GLY A 56 0.15 -12.30 -11.40
N PRO A 57 -1.06 -12.54 -10.86
CA PRO A 57 -1.44 -11.98 -9.55
C PRO A 57 -0.52 -12.43 -8.41
N THR A 58 -0.03 -13.67 -8.41
CA THR A 58 0.94 -14.14 -7.42
C THR A 58 2.27 -13.40 -7.52
N ILE A 59 2.79 -13.20 -8.73
CA ILE A 59 4.02 -12.42 -8.97
C ILE A 59 3.81 -10.97 -8.49
N CYS A 60 2.64 -10.40 -8.73
CA CYS A 60 2.30 -9.07 -8.23
C CYS A 60 2.36 -9.01 -6.71
N MET A 61 1.82 -9.98 -5.99
CA MET A 61 1.83 -9.98 -4.52
C MET A 61 3.25 -10.04 -3.95
N VAL A 62 4.15 -10.80 -4.58
CA VAL A 62 5.58 -10.82 -4.22
C VAL A 62 6.19 -9.43 -4.44
N ALA A 63 5.91 -8.81 -5.59
CA ALA A 63 6.39 -7.46 -5.88
C ALA A 63 5.83 -6.40 -4.91
N GLN A 64 4.55 -6.49 -4.52
CA GLN A 64 3.95 -5.62 -3.50
C GLN A 64 4.64 -5.79 -2.13
N THR A 65 4.98 -7.02 -1.76
CA THR A 65 5.74 -7.28 -0.51
C THR A 65 7.10 -6.61 -0.55
N THR A 66 7.80 -6.69 -1.69
CA THR A 66 9.09 -6.00 -1.89
C THR A 66 8.94 -4.49 -1.83
N LEU A 67 7.88 -3.91 -2.40
CA LEU A 67 7.59 -2.47 -2.32
C LEU A 67 7.32 -2.01 -0.89
N VAL A 68 6.54 -2.76 -0.11
CA VAL A 68 6.31 -2.44 1.31
C VAL A 68 7.60 -2.55 2.12
N TYR A 69 8.39 -3.60 1.89
CA TYR A 69 9.70 -3.78 2.52
C TYR A 69 10.65 -2.60 2.22
N THR A 70 10.82 -2.25 0.94
CA THR A 70 11.72 -1.15 0.54
C THR A 70 11.23 0.21 1.03
N MET A 71 9.91 0.42 1.06
CA MET A 71 9.29 1.60 1.66
C MET A 71 9.66 1.72 3.13
N TYR A 72 9.48 0.66 3.93
CA TYR A 72 9.86 0.67 5.34
C TYR A 72 11.35 0.92 5.56
N VAL A 73 12.22 0.31 4.74
CA VAL A 73 13.67 0.57 4.80
C VAL A 73 13.96 2.06 4.58
N ARG A 74 13.36 2.68 3.57
CA ARG A 74 13.62 4.09 3.25
C ARG A 74 13.00 5.04 4.28
N MET A 75 11.80 4.72 4.78
CA MET A 75 11.21 5.44 5.92
C MET A 75 12.13 5.39 7.14
N ASN A 76 12.65 4.21 7.48
CA ASN A 76 13.57 4.05 8.60
C ASN A 76 14.86 4.84 8.42
N ARG A 77 15.45 4.83 7.22
CA ARG A 77 16.62 5.68 6.90
C ARG A 77 16.29 7.17 7.07
N ALA A 78 15.17 7.64 6.54
CA ALA A 78 14.74 9.04 6.66
C ALA A 78 14.42 9.47 8.11
N LEU A 79 14.11 8.50 8.98
CA LEU A 79 13.85 8.70 10.41
C LEU A 79 15.06 8.40 11.30
N ASN A 80 16.18 7.98 10.71
CA ASN A 80 17.37 7.52 11.42
C ASN A 80 17.08 6.38 12.43
N ILE A 81 16.21 5.44 12.03
CA ILE A 81 15.86 4.23 12.78
C ILE A 81 16.61 3.03 12.18
N SER A 82 17.35 2.31 13.01
CA SER A 82 18.16 1.17 12.62
C SER A 82 17.46 -0.17 12.93
N LEU A 83 16.54 -0.57 12.05
CA LEU A 83 15.99 -1.94 12.09
C LEU A 83 16.76 -2.87 11.16
N SER A 84 16.97 -4.12 11.59
CA SER A 84 17.62 -5.13 10.77
C SER A 84 16.76 -5.46 9.53
N LYS A 85 17.43 -5.80 8.42
CA LYS A 85 16.76 -6.18 7.16
C LYS A 85 15.75 -7.31 7.35
N ASN A 86 16.05 -8.27 8.23
CA ASN A 86 15.16 -9.41 8.50
C ASN A 86 13.88 -8.97 9.20
N VAL A 87 13.98 -8.08 10.20
CA VAL A 87 12.82 -7.50 10.90
C VAL A 87 11.93 -6.76 9.91
N VAL A 88 12.51 -5.90 9.06
CA VAL A 88 11.73 -5.11 8.09
C VAL A 88 11.05 -6.01 7.04
N LYS A 89 11.74 -7.04 6.53
CA LYS A 89 11.14 -8.03 5.63
C LYS A 89 9.98 -8.78 6.29
N ALA A 90 10.17 -9.23 7.52
CA ALA A 90 9.16 -9.98 8.23
C ALA A 90 7.93 -9.13 8.57
N LEU A 91 8.13 -7.84 8.88
CA LEU A 91 7.05 -6.86 9.04
C LEU A 91 6.26 -6.66 7.76
N ALA A 92 6.94 -6.42 6.64
CA ALA A 92 6.29 -6.25 5.34
C ALA A 92 5.45 -7.48 4.98
N SER A 93 6.03 -8.68 5.08
CA SER A 93 5.31 -9.94 4.82
C SER A 93 4.09 -10.12 5.73
N ALA A 94 4.21 -9.80 7.03
CA ALA A 94 3.11 -9.93 7.98
C ALA A 94 1.94 -8.99 7.64
N VAL A 95 2.23 -7.74 7.26
CA VAL A 95 1.20 -6.77 6.85
C VAL A 95 0.47 -7.22 5.60
N ILE A 96 1.22 -7.66 4.57
CA ILE A 96 0.63 -8.19 3.34
C ILE A 96 -0.23 -9.42 3.64
N ALA A 97 0.29 -10.36 4.43
CA ALA A 97 -0.43 -11.57 4.80
C ALA A 97 -1.75 -11.23 5.51
N ASN A 98 -1.72 -10.32 6.49
CA ASN A 98 -2.91 -9.89 7.23
C ASN A 98 -3.95 -9.22 6.31
N LEU A 99 -3.52 -8.36 5.38
CA LEU A 99 -4.43 -7.75 4.39
C LEU A 99 -5.07 -8.79 3.48
N VAL A 100 -4.27 -9.71 2.94
CA VAL A 100 -4.75 -10.72 2.00
C VAL A 100 -5.64 -11.75 2.69
N SER A 101 -5.32 -12.17 3.92
CA SER A 101 -6.08 -13.21 4.61
C SER A 101 -7.39 -12.69 5.21
N ASN A 102 -7.41 -11.43 5.65
CA ASN A 102 -8.50 -10.92 6.49
C ASN A 102 -9.37 -9.86 5.79
N VAL A 103 -8.95 -9.33 4.64
CA VAL A 103 -9.76 -8.37 3.88
C VAL A 103 -10.41 -9.05 2.68
N GLY A 104 -11.72 -9.31 2.77
CA GLY A 104 -12.45 -10.01 1.71
C GLY A 104 -12.31 -9.38 0.32
N SER A 105 -12.18 -8.04 0.22
CA SER A 105 -11.94 -7.38 -1.08
C SER A 105 -10.55 -7.61 -1.66
N MET A 106 -9.54 -7.89 -0.83
CA MET A 106 -8.22 -8.32 -1.32
C MET A 106 -8.32 -9.71 -1.92
N ILE A 107 -8.94 -10.66 -1.21
CA ILE A 107 -9.13 -12.05 -1.69
C ILE A 107 -9.90 -12.06 -3.00
N LEU A 108 -11.09 -11.46 -3.01
CA LEU A 108 -11.95 -11.41 -4.19
C LEU A 108 -11.28 -10.65 -5.35
N GLY A 109 -10.50 -9.63 -5.02
CA GLY A 109 -9.73 -8.86 -5.99
C GLY A 109 -8.64 -9.69 -6.68
N VAL A 110 -7.85 -10.45 -5.89
CA VAL A 110 -6.80 -11.34 -6.41
C VAL A 110 -7.42 -12.47 -7.24
N VAL A 111 -8.44 -13.16 -6.71
CA VAL A 111 -9.13 -14.24 -7.44
C VAL A 111 -9.77 -13.71 -8.72
N GLY A 112 -10.45 -12.57 -8.65
CA GLY A 112 -11.05 -11.91 -9.81
C GLY A 112 -10.00 -11.52 -10.85
N ALA A 113 -8.86 -10.97 -10.43
CA ALA A 113 -7.74 -10.66 -11.33
C ALA A 113 -7.20 -11.92 -12.00
N THR A 114 -7.01 -13.01 -11.25
CA THR A 114 -6.57 -14.31 -11.81
C THR A 114 -7.53 -14.81 -12.88
N VAL A 115 -8.84 -14.80 -12.61
CA VAL A 115 -9.85 -15.23 -13.60
C VAL A 115 -9.84 -14.33 -14.83
N LEU A 116 -9.79 -13.00 -14.63
CA LEU A 116 -9.75 -12.03 -15.72
C LEU A 116 -8.49 -12.18 -16.58
N SER A 117 -7.35 -12.55 -16.00
CA SER A 117 -6.08 -12.74 -16.71
C SER A 117 -6.10 -13.87 -17.75
N PHE A 118 -7.11 -14.75 -17.71
CA PHE A 118 -7.30 -15.79 -18.73
C PHE A 118 -8.07 -15.30 -19.97
N ILE A 119 -8.65 -14.10 -19.94
CA ILE A 119 -9.37 -13.51 -21.05
C ILE A 119 -8.41 -12.57 -21.81
N PRO A 120 -7.91 -12.95 -23.00
CA PRO A 120 -6.94 -12.16 -23.73
C PRO A 120 -7.45 -10.76 -24.07
N GLY A 121 -6.55 -9.78 -24.06
CA GLY A 121 -6.88 -8.38 -24.33
C GLY A 121 -7.53 -7.70 -23.12
N ILE A 122 -8.86 -7.59 -23.11
CA ILE A 122 -9.59 -6.79 -22.11
C ILE A 122 -9.43 -7.36 -20.70
N GLY A 123 -9.45 -8.69 -20.56
CA GLY A 123 -9.30 -9.33 -19.25
C GLY A 123 -7.91 -9.12 -18.64
N ASN A 124 -6.85 -9.22 -19.44
CA ASN A 124 -5.48 -8.95 -19.00
C ASN A 124 -5.35 -7.50 -18.48
N TYR A 125 -5.92 -6.53 -19.21
CA TYR A 125 -5.93 -5.13 -18.79
C TYR A 125 -6.73 -4.92 -17.50
N ALA A 126 -7.91 -5.53 -17.40
CA ALA A 126 -8.76 -5.44 -16.21
C ALA A 126 -8.11 -6.10 -14.97
N SER A 127 -7.42 -7.23 -15.16
CA SER A 127 -6.60 -7.89 -14.14
C SER A 127 -5.51 -6.95 -13.63
N SER A 128 -4.74 -6.36 -14.55
CA SER A 128 -3.69 -5.40 -14.21
C SER A 128 -4.25 -4.21 -13.45
N LEU A 129 -5.27 -3.53 -13.97
CA LEU A 129 -5.88 -2.38 -13.31
C LEU A 129 -6.41 -2.72 -11.91
N THR A 130 -6.97 -3.92 -11.72
CA THR A 130 -7.43 -4.40 -10.41
C THR A 130 -6.25 -4.56 -9.45
N MET A 131 -5.19 -5.25 -9.88
CA MET A 131 -3.99 -5.46 -9.06
C MET A 131 -3.24 -4.16 -8.77
N VAL A 132 -3.21 -3.20 -9.69
CA VAL A 132 -2.63 -1.88 -9.42
C VAL A 132 -3.40 -1.18 -8.30
N ALA A 133 -4.74 -1.14 -8.40
CA ALA A 133 -5.57 -0.45 -7.41
C ALA A 133 -5.47 -1.09 -6.01
N LEU A 134 -5.33 -2.42 -5.94
CA LEU A 134 -5.09 -3.15 -4.70
C LEU A 134 -3.66 -2.96 -4.18
N GLY A 135 -2.67 -2.94 -5.06
CA GLY A 135 -1.27 -2.64 -4.72
C GLY A 135 -1.13 -1.25 -4.12
N TYR A 136 -1.70 -0.23 -4.76
CA TYR A 136 -1.73 1.14 -4.25
C TYR A 136 -2.35 1.21 -2.85
N ALA A 137 -3.52 0.58 -2.67
CA ALA A 137 -4.18 0.52 -1.38
C ALA A 137 -3.33 -0.18 -0.31
N THR A 138 -2.69 -1.29 -0.68
CA THR A 138 -1.82 -2.07 0.19
C THR A 138 -0.66 -1.23 0.71
N VAL A 139 0.04 -0.53 -0.18
CA VAL A 139 1.19 0.31 0.19
C VAL A 139 0.76 1.48 1.08
N MET A 140 -0.35 2.15 0.75
CA MET A 140 -0.88 3.27 1.56
C MET A 140 -1.30 2.83 2.96
N ILE A 141 -1.99 1.69 3.09
CA ILE A 141 -2.40 1.14 4.39
C ILE A 141 -1.18 0.71 5.19
N ALA A 142 -0.23 0.00 4.56
CA ALA A 142 1.01 -0.44 5.19
C ALA A 142 1.79 0.77 5.75
N ALA A 143 1.97 1.82 4.94
CA ALA A 143 2.61 3.05 5.35
C ALA A 143 1.93 3.67 6.57
N LEU A 144 0.60 3.82 6.51
CA LEU A 144 -0.18 4.47 7.55
C LEU A 144 -0.15 3.69 8.87
N CYS A 145 -0.28 2.37 8.84
CA CYS A 145 -0.19 1.53 10.04
C CYS A 145 1.23 1.54 10.62
N TYR A 146 2.25 1.45 9.77
CA TYR A 146 3.64 1.50 10.23
C TYR A 146 4.00 2.84 10.86
N GLY A 147 3.64 3.95 10.21
CA GLY A 147 3.84 5.29 10.74
C GLY A 147 3.12 5.48 12.07
N LYS A 148 1.85 5.08 12.19
CA LYS A 148 1.14 5.18 13.47
C LYS A 148 1.77 4.34 14.57
N ALA A 149 2.20 3.13 14.26
CA ALA A 149 2.90 2.27 15.21
C ALA A 149 4.21 2.91 15.69
N LEU A 150 5.05 3.41 14.77
CA LEU A 150 6.28 4.13 15.10
C LEU A 150 6.00 5.35 15.99
N LEU A 151 5.01 6.16 15.63
CA LEU A 151 4.62 7.35 16.38
C LEU A 151 4.15 6.98 17.79
N ARG A 152 3.37 5.91 17.93
CA ARG A 152 2.85 5.45 19.22
C ARG A 152 3.98 4.94 20.12
N MET A 153 4.91 4.14 19.57
CA MET A 153 6.05 3.59 20.33
C MET A 153 6.99 4.71 20.78
N THR A 154 7.32 5.65 19.90
CA THR A 154 8.18 6.81 20.22
C THR A 154 7.53 7.74 21.24
N LYS A 155 6.22 8.03 21.13
CA LYS A 155 5.48 8.81 22.13
C LYS A 155 5.41 8.13 23.49
N ALA A 156 5.44 6.80 23.54
CA ALA A 156 5.53 6.03 24.77
C ALA A 156 6.97 5.96 25.35
N GLY A 157 7.92 6.70 24.77
CA GLY A 157 9.33 6.72 25.22
C GLY A 157 10.10 5.44 24.89
N ARG A 158 9.57 4.56 24.04
CA ARG A 158 10.22 3.30 23.67
C ARG A 158 11.27 3.55 22.59
N ASN A 159 12.46 2.97 22.75
CA ASN A 159 13.45 2.88 21.69
C ASN A 159 13.09 1.70 20.77
N VAL A 160 12.60 2.00 19.56
CA VAL A 160 12.15 1.00 18.58
C VAL A 160 13.30 0.05 18.18
N GLU A 161 14.56 0.49 18.22
CA GLU A 161 15.72 -0.34 17.88
C GLU A 161 16.04 -1.41 18.93
N GLN A 162 15.56 -1.23 20.16
CA GLN A 162 15.74 -2.18 21.27
C GLN A 162 14.55 -3.14 21.39
N MET A 163 13.48 -2.91 20.61
CA MET A 163 12.32 -3.78 20.61
C MET A 163 12.59 -5.05 19.80
N THR A 164 11.99 -6.14 20.25
CA THR A 164 12.01 -7.40 19.50
C THR A 164 11.20 -7.27 18.21
N GLU A 165 11.51 -8.13 17.24
CA GLU A 165 10.75 -8.23 15.98
C GLU A 165 9.25 -8.41 16.23
N GLU A 166 8.89 -9.23 17.21
CA GLU A 166 7.51 -9.55 17.56
C GLU A 166 6.77 -8.34 18.13
N GLU A 167 7.41 -7.56 19.01
CA GLU A 167 6.78 -6.36 19.56
C GLU A 167 6.49 -5.31 18.48
N ILE A 168 7.39 -5.13 17.52
CA ILE A 168 7.16 -4.19 16.41
C ILE A 168 6.04 -4.71 15.51
N LYS A 169 6.03 -6.02 15.20
CA LYS A 169 4.95 -6.65 14.42
C LYS A 169 3.60 -6.49 15.10
N ASN A 170 3.53 -6.72 16.40
CA ASN A 170 2.31 -6.59 17.18
C ASN A 170 1.84 -5.13 17.21
N ALA A 171 2.74 -4.15 17.36
CA ALA A 171 2.37 -2.75 17.30
C ALA A 171 1.76 -2.37 15.94
N VAL A 172 2.32 -2.85 14.83
CA VAL A 172 1.74 -2.62 13.49
C VAL A 172 0.41 -3.36 13.33
N LYS A 173 0.32 -4.60 13.82
CA LYS A 173 -0.91 -5.39 13.77
C LYS A 173 -2.04 -4.74 14.56
N GLU A 174 -1.77 -4.19 15.74
CA GLU A 174 -2.78 -3.46 16.52
C GLU A 174 -3.32 -2.24 15.75
N GLU A 175 -2.45 -1.50 15.05
CA GLU A 175 -2.89 -0.39 14.18
C GLU A 175 -3.74 -0.88 13.00
N MET A 176 -3.50 -2.10 12.50
CA MET A 176 -4.33 -2.72 11.48
C MET A 176 -5.67 -3.19 12.03
N ASP A 177 -5.67 -3.85 13.19
CA ASP A 177 -6.87 -4.43 13.81
C ASP A 177 -7.83 -3.33 14.33
N ALA A 178 -7.29 -2.15 14.67
CA ALA A 178 -8.08 -0.98 15.05
C ALA A 178 -8.79 -0.28 13.87
N ARG A 179 -8.58 -0.74 12.62
CA ARG A 179 -9.12 -0.12 11.40
C ARG A 179 -10.17 -0.97 10.74
N ASP A 180 -11.09 -0.30 10.05
CA ASP A 180 -11.88 -0.96 9.01
C ASP A 180 -11.02 -1.10 7.74
N LEU A 181 -10.19 -2.15 7.71
CA LEU A 181 -9.29 -2.42 6.58
C LEU A 181 -10.05 -2.64 5.27
N GLN A 182 -11.29 -3.11 5.32
CA GLN A 182 -12.11 -3.27 4.12
C GLN A 182 -12.53 -1.90 3.57
N ALA A 183 -12.95 -0.98 4.43
CA ALA A 183 -13.24 0.39 4.03
C ALA A 183 -11.98 1.11 3.52
N ASP A 184 -10.83 0.96 4.20
CA ASP A 184 -9.56 1.56 3.79
C ASP A 184 -9.13 1.05 2.40
N VAL A 185 -9.17 -0.28 2.17
CA VAL A 185 -8.86 -0.86 0.85
C VAL A 185 -9.77 -0.29 -0.23
N LYS A 186 -11.07 -0.23 0.01
CA LYS A 186 -12.03 0.34 -0.95
C LYS A 186 -11.72 1.82 -1.21
N ALA A 187 -11.43 2.60 -0.17
CA ALA A 187 -11.18 4.03 -0.28
C ALA A 187 -9.91 4.31 -1.11
N PHE A 188 -8.78 3.69 -0.76
CA PHE A 188 -7.53 3.89 -1.49
C PHE A 188 -7.57 3.33 -2.92
N SER A 189 -8.16 2.14 -3.14
CA SER A 189 -8.33 1.61 -4.49
C SER A 189 -9.23 2.52 -5.35
N LYS A 190 -10.27 3.13 -4.75
CA LYS A 190 -11.12 4.11 -5.43
C LYS A 190 -10.36 5.40 -5.73
N ALA A 191 -9.52 5.87 -4.80
CA ALA A 191 -8.67 7.04 -4.99
C ALA A 191 -7.74 6.86 -6.20
N TYR A 192 -7.07 5.72 -6.27
CA TYR A 192 -6.22 5.39 -7.42
C TYR A 192 -7.00 5.36 -8.74
N LYS A 193 -8.12 4.62 -8.79
CA LYS A 193 -8.98 4.55 -9.99
C LYS A 193 -9.50 5.91 -10.43
N GLN A 194 -9.81 6.79 -9.48
CA GLN A 194 -10.28 8.15 -9.77
C GLN A 194 -9.14 9.04 -10.27
N GLY A 195 -7.97 8.99 -9.63
CA GLY A 195 -6.80 9.73 -10.10
C GLY A 195 -6.34 9.28 -11.50
N ARG A 196 -6.53 8.00 -11.86
CA ARG A 196 -6.32 7.52 -13.24
C ARG A 196 -7.27 8.18 -14.25
N LYS A 197 -8.56 8.31 -13.90
CA LYS A 197 -9.55 8.95 -14.78
C LYS A 197 -9.28 10.43 -14.98
N ASP A 198 -8.78 11.10 -13.96
CA ASP A 198 -8.53 12.54 -13.96
C ASP A 198 -7.10 12.92 -14.41
N GLY A 199 -6.27 11.93 -14.78
CA GLY A 199 -4.89 12.15 -15.24
C GLY A 199 -3.88 12.47 -14.13
N THR A 200 -4.27 12.40 -12.85
CA THR A 200 -3.34 12.53 -11.71
C THR A 200 -2.42 11.33 -11.59
N PHE A 201 -2.91 10.15 -11.96
CA PHE A 201 -2.10 8.94 -12.13
C PHE A 201 -2.06 8.56 -13.61
N THR A 202 -0.87 8.37 -14.14
CA THR A 202 -0.64 8.04 -15.56
C THR A 202 -0.69 6.54 -15.81
N GLY A 203 -0.53 5.70 -14.77
CA GLY A 203 -0.38 4.27 -14.92
C GLY A 203 0.99 3.86 -15.48
N GLU A 204 1.94 4.79 -15.51
CA GLU A 204 3.34 4.60 -15.93
C GLU A 204 4.32 4.98 -14.81
N GLU A 205 3.82 5.10 -13.58
CA GLU A 205 4.62 5.54 -12.46
C GLU A 205 5.72 4.52 -12.15
N THR A 206 6.97 4.97 -12.14
CA THR A 206 8.13 4.12 -11.85
C THR A 206 8.70 4.44 -10.47
N VAL A 207 9.24 3.41 -9.83
CA VAL A 207 10.10 3.57 -8.63
C VAL A 207 11.50 3.17 -9.04
N THR A 208 12.45 4.09 -8.90
CA THR A 208 13.85 3.72 -8.81
C THR A 208 14.04 2.96 -7.50
N MET A 209 14.15 1.64 -7.62
CA MET A 209 14.66 0.79 -6.54
C MET A 209 16.14 1.17 -6.40
N GLU A 210 16.48 1.90 -5.35
CA GLU A 210 17.88 2.11 -4.98
C GLU A 210 18.39 0.80 -4.35
N ASP A 211 19.53 0.31 -4.83
CA ASP A 211 20.18 -0.94 -4.39
C ASP A 211 20.47 -0.99 -2.87
#